data_AF-J2KAM0-F1
#
_entry.id   AF-J2KAM0-F1
#
_cell.length_a   1.000
_cell.length_b   1.000
_cell.length_c   1.000
_cell.angle_alpha   90.00
_cell.angle_beta   90.00
_cell.angle_gamma   90.00
#
_symmetry.space_group_name_H-M   'P 1'
#
loop_
_entity.id
_entity.type
_entity.pdbx_description
1 polymer ?
#
loop_
_entity_poly.entity_id
_entity_poly.type
_entity_poly.pdbx_seq_one_letter_code
_entity_poly.pdbx_strand_id
1 'polypeptide(L)'
;CLVLKKVDYKIIKTVTLMDSKKTPAPVQEYSEAFKRQVVSEYERGLFTKSQLQTRYNIRGNSCISRWLIKYGNFTYETQLSKGRPMKDPQKQKIKELEAALAKKEEELRVFRQFIEIAERELKIEIVKKSGSNQSRK
;
A
#
# COMPACT_ATOMS: atom_id res chain seq x y z
N CYS A 1 15.53 48.84 -25.28
CA CYS A 1 16.23 47.53 -25.47
C CYS A 1 16.10 46.57 -24.29
N LEU A 2 14.88 46.25 -23.82
CA LEU A 2 14.66 45.26 -22.74
C LEU A 2 14.55 43.81 -23.25
N VAL A 3 14.37 43.64 -24.56
CA VAL A 3 14.21 42.32 -25.20
C VAL A 3 15.54 41.55 -25.19
N LEU A 4 16.66 42.23 -25.45
CA LEU A 4 18.00 41.61 -25.48
C LEU A 4 18.39 41.01 -24.11
N LYS A 5 18.22 41.76 -23.02
CA LYS A 5 18.50 41.27 -21.64
C LYS A 5 17.70 40.02 -21.24
N LYS A 6 16.50 39.85 -21.81
CA LYS A 6 15.59 38.73 -21.51
C LYS A 6 15.97 37.47 -22.29
N VAL A 7 16.49 37.64 -23.50
CA VAL A 7 17.03 36.57 -24.35
C VAL A 7 18.35 36.06 -23.76
N ASP A 8 19.24 36.96 -23.35
CA ASP A 8 20.53 36.62 -22.73
C ASP A 8 20.35 35.82 -21.43
N TYR A 9 19.42 36.24 -20.56
CA TYR A 9 19.09 35.52 -19.33
C TYR A 9 18.55 34.11 -19.59
N LYS A 10 17.73 33.95 -20.65
CA LYS A 10 17.16 32.65 -21.01
C LYS A 10 18.23 31.72 -21.57
N ILE A 11 19.15 32.22 -22.39
CA ILE A 11 20.30 31.49 -22.93
C ILE A 11 21.24 31.05 -21.78
N ILE A 12 21.62 31.98 -20.88
CA ILE A 12 22.49 31.67 -19.73
C ILE A 12 21.86 30.59 -18.85
N LYS A 13 20.56 30.70 -18.53
CA LYS A 13 19.83 29.66 -17.77
C LYS A 13 19.84 28.31 -18.46
N THR A 14 19.65 28.27 -19.78
CA THR A 14 19.66 27.00 -20.51
C THR A 14 21.05 26.36 -20.57
N VAL A 15 22.12 27.16 -20.64
CA VAL A 15 23.51 26.65 -20.64
C VAL A 15 23.92 26.16 -19.24
N THR A 16 23.43 26.78 -18.15
CA THR A 16 23.68 26.29 -16.77
C THR A 16 22.80 25.10 -16.36
N LEU A 17 21.66 24.86 -17.03
CA LEU A 17 20.81 23.67 -16.84
C LEU A 17 21.22 22.47 -17.71
N MET A 18 22.40 22.53 -18.34
CA MET A 18 23.00 21.40 -19.05
C MET A 18 24.15 20.83 -18.24
N ASP A 19 23.86 20.38 -17.01
CA ASP A 19 24.85 19.67 -16.22
C ASP A 19 24.26 18.46 -15.50
N SER A 20 25.10 17.44 -15.37
CA SER A 20 24.89 16.18 -14.65
C SER A 20 24.03 15.09 -15.32
N LYS A 21 24.53 14.51 -16.42
CA LYS A 21 24.34 13.06 -16.58
C LYS A 21 25.09 12.37 -15.42
N LYS A 22 24.41 12.15 -14.30
CA LYS A 22 24.96 11.45 -13.13
C LYS A 22 25.24 10.00 -13.52
N THR A 23 26.45 9.75 -14.01
CA THR A 23 26.95 8.38 -14.16
C THR A 23 26.89 7.72 -12.79
N PRO A 24 26.30 6.51 -12.67
CA PRO A 24 26.26 5.83 -11.39
C PRO A 24 27.70 5.64 -10.93
N ALA A 25 28.02 6.16 -9.74
CA ALA A 25 29.33 5.96 -9.14
C ALA A 25 29.62 4.45 -9.07
N PRO A 26 30.87 4.02 -9.25
CA PRO A 26 31.23 2.61 -9.23
C PRO A 26 30.74 1.96 -7.94
N VAL A 27 30.20 0.75 -8.06
CA VAL A 27 29.72 -0.04 -6.92
C VAL A 27 30.93 -0.31 -6.03
N GLN A 28 30.88 0.19 -4.80
CA GLN A 28 31.93 -0.07 -3.83
C GLN A 28 31.69 -1.45 -3.22
N GLU A 29 32.51 -2.40 -3.60
CA GLU A 29 32.49 -3.75 -3.05
C GLU A 29 33.27 -3.78 -1.73
N TYR A 30 32.68 -4.41 -0.72
CA TYR A 30 33.30 -4.58 0.59
C TYR A 30 33.48 -6.08 0.85
N SER A 31 34.64 -6.45 1.38
CA SER A 31 34.92 -7.82 1.81
C SER A 31 34.01 -8.21 2.97
N GLU A 32 33.69 -9.50 3.08
CA GLU A 32 32.82 -10.02 4.15
C GLU A 32 33.42 -9.80 5.54
N ALA A 33 34.74 -9.95 5.68
CA ALA A 33 35.46 -9.70 6.93
C ALA A 33 35.28 -8.24 7.40
N PHE A 34 35.41 -7.28 6.49
CA PHE A 34 35.21 -5.88 6.79
C PHE A 34 33.76 -5.58 7.25
N LYS A 35 32.76 -6.15 6.56
CA LYS A 35 31.35 -5.98 6.96
C LYS A 35 31.10 -6.47 8.39
N ARG A 36 31.66 -7.64 8.74
CA ARG A 36 31.54 -8.22 10.09
C ARG A 36 32.25 -7.38 11.15
N GLN A 37 33.40 -6.80 10.84
CA GLN A 37 34.11 -5.89 11.74
C GLN A 37 33.24 -4.65 12.05
N VAL A 38 32.71 -4.00 11.02
CA VAL A 38 31.85 -2.81 11.17
C VAL A 38 30.60 -3.14 12.01
N VAL A 39 30.00 -4.32 11.81
CA VAL A 39 28.86 -4.78 12.61
C VAL A 39 29.27 -5.01 14.07
N SER A 40 30.40 -5.67 14.34
CA SER A 40 30.87 -5.89 15.71
C SER A 40 31.16 -4.58 16.46
N GLU A 41 31.74 -3.59 15.79
CA GLU A 41 31.96 -2.25 16.38
C GLU A 41 30.63 -1.54 16.71
N TYR A 42 29.61 -1.72 15.87
CA TYR A 42 28.28 -1.19 16.12
C TYR A 42 27.58 -1.89 17.29
N GLU A 43 27.66 -3.23 17.36
CA GLU A 43 27.03 -4.02 18.44
C GLU A 43 27.65 -3.74 19.81
N ARG A 44 28.95 -3.41 19.84
CA ARG A 44 29.64 -2.94 21.06
C ARG A 44 29.18 -1.55 21.52
N GLY A 45 28.36 -0.85 20.74
CA GLY A 45 27.87 0.49 21.06
C GLY A 45 28.95 1.58 20.98
N LEU A 46 30.10 1.31 20.35
CA LEU A 46 31.22 2.25 20.28
C LEU A 46 30.91 3.42 19.34
N PHE A 47 30.11 3.18 18.31
CA PHE A 47 29.80 4.17 17.28
C PHE A 47 28.36 4.07 16.80
N THR A 48 27.79 5.22 16.45
CA THR A 48 26.53 5.29 15.70
C THR A 48 26.75 4.98 14.21
N LYS A 49 25.66 4.64 13.50
CA LYS A 49 25.73 4.33 12.05
C LYS A 49 26.37 5.46 11.24
N SER A 50 26.05 6.72 11.55
CA SER A 50 26.62 7.88 10.88
C SER A 50 28.12 8.02 11.14
N GLN A 51 28.57 7.76 12.37
CA GLN A 51 29.99 7.84 12.72
C GLN A 51 30.81 6.75 12.01
N LEU A 52 30.29 5.51 11.94
CA LEU A 52 30.93 4.42 11.18
C LEU A 52 31.00 4.76 9.69
N GLN A 53 29.95 5.38 9.15
CA GLN A 53 29.90 5.79 7.76
C GLN A 53 30.99 6.80 7.42
N THR A 54 31.17 7.83 8.26
CA THR A 54 32.23 8.84 8.09
C THR A 54 33.61 8.24 8.29
N ARG A 55 33.80 7.42 9.33
CA ARG A 55 35.09 6.81 9.67
C ARG A 55 35.64 5.92 8.55
N TYR A 56 34.78 5.09 7.97
CA TYR A 56 35.17 4.13 6.95
C TYR A 56 34.87 4.59 5.52
N ASN A 57 34.44 5.85 5.36
CA ASN A 57 34.04 6.43 4.08
C ASN A 57 33.03 5.55 3.31
N ILE A 58 32.07 4.98 4.03
CA ILE A 58 31.08 4.08 3.43
C ILE A 58 30.06 4.89 2.67
N ARG A 59 29.92 4.60 1.37
CA ARG A 59 28.90 5.24 0.54
C ARG A 59 27.53 4.59 0.79
N GLY A 60 26.54 5.43 1.08
CA GLY A 60 25.13 5.03 1.18
C GLY A 60 24.65 4.70 2.59
N ASN A 61 23.63 5.43 3.04
CA ASN A 61 23.08 5.34 4.41
C ASN A 61 22.43 3.99 4.74
N SER A 62 22.08 3.19 3.72
CA SER A 62 21.45 1.87 3.91
C SER A 62 22.43 0.70 3.98
N CYS A 63 23.72 0.91 3.67
CA CYS A 63 24.70 -0.18 3.63
C CYS A 63 24.89 -0.83 5.01
N ILE A 64 25.16 -0.03 6.03
CA ILE A 64 25.35 -0.51 7.41
C ILE A 64 24.08 -1.19 7.92
N SER A 65 22.90 -0.61 7.67
CA SER A 65 21.62 -1.22 8.07
C SER A 65 21.40 -2.59 7.43
N ARG A 66 21.79 -2.80 6.16
CA ARG A 66 21.72 -4.12 5.51
C ARG A 66 22.72 -5.11 6.11
N TRP A 67 23.93 -4.66 6.46
CA TRP A 67 24.92 -5.53 7.11
C TRP A 67 24.47 -5.92 8.52
N LEU A 68 23.85 -5.02 9.26
CA LEU A 68 23.24 -5.32 10.56
C LEU A 68 22.13 -6.37 10.44
N ILE A 69 21.24 -6.26 9.45
CA ILE A 69 20.20 -7.28 9.22
C ILE A 69 20.81 -8.64 8.86
N LYS A 70 21.91 -8.66 8.10
CA LYS A 70 22.51 -9.90 7.58
C LYS A 70 23.50 -10.58 8.55
N TYR A 71 24.28 -9.81 9.29
CA TYR A 71 25.37 -10.30 10.15
C TYR A 71 25.20 -9.92 11.61
N GLY A 72 24.21 -9.10 11.97
CA GLY A 72 23.95 -8.70 13.33
C GLY A 72 23.20 -9.78 14.11
N ASN A 73 23.35 -9.73 15.43
CA ASN A 73 22.73 -10.65 16.38
C ASN A 73 21.33 -10.17 16.82
N PHE A 74 20.99 -8.92 16.55
CA PHE A 74 19.69 -8.36 16.92
C PHE A 74 18.58 -8.88 16.00
N THR A 75 17.43 -9.22 16.61
CA THR A 75 16.21 -9.56 15.88
C THR A 75 15.63 -8.28 15.25
N TYR A 76 16.09 -7.96 14.04
CA TYR A 76 15.48 -6.92 13.23
C TYR A 76 14.17 -7.46 12.67
N GLU A 77 13.04 -7.02 13.24
CA GLU A 77 11.73 -7.31 12.65
C GLU A 77 11.70 -6.77 11.23
N THR A 78 11.73 -7.68 10.26
CA THR A 78 11.53 -7.31 8.87
C THR A 78 10.05 -7.01 8.74
N GLN A 79 9.68 -5.73 8.77
CA GLN A 79 8.32 -5.30 8.47
C GLN A 79 8.05 -5.64 7.00
N LEU A 80 7.64 -6.88 6.74
CA LEU A 80 7.29 -7.42 5.44
C LEU A 80 5.91 -6.91 5.02
N SER A 81 5.66 -5.60 5.06
CA SER A 81 4.53 -5.04 4.32
C SER A 81 4.95 -4.79 2.86
N LYS A 82 5.37 -5.86 2.16
CA LYS A 82 5.45 -5.83 0.69
C LYS A 82 4.02 -5.92 0.14
N GLY A 83 3.28 -4.83 0.26
CA GLY A 83 1.92 -4.73 -0.24
C GLY A 83 1.22 -3.48 0.26
N ARG A 84 0.28 -2.97 -0.55
CA ARG A 84 -0.74 -2.01 -0.10
C ARG A 84 -1.34 -2.56 1.20
N PRO A 85 -1.56 -1.74 2.24
CA PRO A 85 -2.21 -2.22 3.47
C PRO A 85 -3.45 -3.00 3.07
N MET A 86 -3.49 -4.28 3.45
CA MET A 86 -4.60 -5.18 3.15
C MET A 86 -5.88 -4.44 3.52
N LYS A 87 -6.82 -4.30 2.57
CA LYS A 87 -8.10 -3.65 2.83
C LYS A 87 -8.66 -4.33 4.08
N ASP A 88 -8.91 -3.54 5.11
CA ASP A 88 -9.42 -4.02 6.40
C ASP A 88 -10.44 -5.14 6.15
N PRO A 89 -10.18 -6.39 6.61
CA PRO A 89 -11.01 -7.54 6.28
C PRO A 89 -12.47 -7.33 6.67
N GLN A 90 -12.72 -6.48 7.67
CA GLN A 90 -14.07 -6.10 8.08
C GLN A 90 -14.79 -5.27 7.01
N LYS A 91 -14.10 -4.33 6.35
CA LYS A 91 -14.68 -3.52 5.27
C LYS A 91 -14.98 -4.33 4.02
N GLN A 92 -14.17 -5.36 3.74
CA GLN A 92 -14.42 -6.27 2.62
C GLN A 92 -15.68 -7.09 2.87
N LYS A 93 -15.83 -7.65 4.08
CA LYS A 93 -17.01 -8.41 4.48
C LYS A 93 -18.29 -7.57 4.43
N ILE A 94 -18.24 -6.31 4.88
CA ILE A 94 -19.38 -5.38 4.81
C ILE A 94 -19.82 -5.18 3.35
N LYS A 95 -18.87 -4.88 2.46
CA LYS A 95 -19.17 -4.67 1.04
C LYS A 95 -19.80 -5.91 0.38
N GLU A 96 -19.31 -7.10 0.68
CA GLU A 96 -19.85 -8.35 0.15
C GLU A 96 -21.28 -8.61 0.65
N LEU A 97 -21.52 -8.36 1.94
CA LEU A 97 -22.85 -8.49 2.54
C LEU A 97 -23.85 -7.47 1.96
N GLU A 98 -23.46 -6.22 1.79
CA GLU A 98 -24.28 -5.17 1.16
C GLU A 98 -24.69 -5.56 -0.27
N ALA A 99 -23.75 -6.09 -1.06
CA ALA A 99 -24.02 -6.54 -2.42
C ALA A 99 -24.98 -7.76 -2.44
N ALA A 100 -24.81 -8.71 -1.51
CA ALA A 100 -25.71 -9.85 -1.38
C ALA A 100 -27.13 -9.41 -0.99
N LEU A 101 -27.24 -8.44 -0.08
CA LEU A 101 -28.52 -7.90 0.38
C LEU A 101 -29.25 -7.19 -0.77
N ALA A 102 -28.56 -6.32 -1.53
CA ALA A 102 -29.14 -5.63 -2.68
C ALA A 102 -29.67 -6.60 -3.75
N LYS A 103 -28.94 -7.69 -4.02
CA LYS A 103 -29.39 -8.72 -4.97
C LYS A 103 -30.68 -9.41 -4.49
N LYS A 104 -30.76 -9.72 -3.18
CA LYS A 104 -31.93 -10.37 -2.59
C LYS A 104 -33.15 -9.45 -2.57
N GLU A 105 -32.96 -8.17 -2.32
CA GLU A 105 -34.04 -7.19 -2.38
C GLU A 105 -34.62 -7.05 -3.80
N GLU A 106 -33.77 -7.06 -4.83
CA GLU A 106 -34.21 -7.06 -6.22
C GLU A 106 -35.00 -8.33 -6.58
N GLU A 107 -34.47 -9.51 -6.22
CA GLU A 107 -35.17 -10.79 -6.41
C GLU A 107 -36.57 -10.75 -5.76
N LEU A 108 -36.67 -10.25 -4.52
CA LEU A 108 -37.95 -10.13 -3.82
C LEU A 108 -38.89 -9.10 -4.46
N ARG A 109 -38.37 -7.99 -5.00
CA ARG A 109 -39.16 -6.97 -5.72
C ARG A 109 -39.84 -7.60 -6.93
N VAL A 110 -39.07 -8.35 -7.72
CA VAL A 110 -39.56 -9.07 -8.91
C VAL A 110 -40.60 -10.12 -8.52
N PHE A 111 -40.36 -10.90 -7.47
CA PHE A 111 -41.35 -11.89 -7.00
C PHE A 111 -42.66 -11.24 -6.53
N ARG A 112 -42.59 -10.13 -5.80
CA ARG A 112 -43.80 -9.38 -5.38
C ARG A 112 -44.59 -8.91 -6.60
N GLN A 113 -43.91 -8.36 -7.60
CA GLN A 113 -44.56 -7.91 -8.83
C GLN A 113 -45.20 -9.08 -9.59
N PHE A 114 -44.55 -10.24 -9.66
CA PHE A 114 -45.14 -11.43 -10.27
C PHE A 114 -46.42 -11.89 -9.54
N ILE A 115 -46.41 -11.86 -8.21
CA ILE A 115 -47.60 -12.21 -7.41
C ILE A 115 -48.74 -11.23 -7.71
N GLU A 116 -48.47 -9.92 -7.75
CA GLU A 116 -49.49 -8.91 -8.06
C GLU A 116 -50.13 -9.12 -9.45
N ILE A 117 -49.34 -9.47 -10.46
CA ILE A 117 -49.84 -9.76 -11.81
C ILE A 117 -50.69 -11.04 -11.79
N ALA A 118 -50.21 -12.09 -11.12
CA ALA A 118 -50.92 -13.36 -11.04
C ALA A 118 -52.28 -13.23 -10.33
N GLU A 119 -52.35 -12.48 -9.23
CA GLU A 119 -53.61 -12.22 -8.51
C GLU A 119 -54.60 -11.43 -9.39
N ARG A 120 -54.11 -10.47 -10.19
CA ARG A 120 -54.93 -9.67 -11.11
C ARG A 120 -55.51 -10.48 -12.26
N GLU A 121 -54.65 -11.23 -12.96
CA GLU A 121 -55.02 -11.91 -14.21
C GLU A 121 -55.78 -13.23 -13.95
N LEU A 122 -55.39 -13.99 -12.91
CA LEU A 122 -55.97 -15.31 -12.64
C LEU A 122 -57.10 -15.26 -11.60
N LYS A 123 -57.31 -14.13 -10.90
CA LYS A 123 -58.27 -13.99 -9.79
C LYS A 123 -58.10 -15.06 -8.70
N ILE A 124 -56.87 -15.54 -8.51
CA ILE A 124 -56.50 -16.49 -7.44
C ILE A 124 -55.85 -15.67 -6.33
N GLU A 125 -56.29 -15.84 -5.08
CA GLU A 125 -55.58 -15.29 -3.91
C GLU A 125 -54.37 -16.17 -3.59
N ILE A 126 -53.16 -15.68 -3.89
CA ILE A 126 -51.91 -16.43 -3.66
C ILE A 126 -51.35 -16.08 -2.28
N VAL A 127 -51.49 -14.82 -1.85
CA VAL A 127 -51.05 -14.39 -0.52
C VAL A 127 -52.11 -14.74 0.53
N LYS A 128 -51.71 -15.52 1.54
CA LYS A 128 -52.57 -15.82 2.69
C LYS A 128 -52.73 -14.56 3.56
N LYS A 129 -53.96 -14.07 3.72
CA LYS A 129 -54.26 -12.92 4.59
C LYS A 129 -53.82 -13.22 6.03
N SER A 130 -52.97 -12.38 6.61
CA SER A 130 -52.33 -12.58 7.92
C SER A 130 -53.29 -12.31 9.11
N GLY A 131 -54.47 -12.93 9.10
CA GLY A 131 -55.53 -12.64 10.07
C GLY A 131 -56.52 -13.77 10.37
N SER A 132 -56.19 -15.04 10.10
CA SER A 132 -56.98 -16.15 10.65
C SER A 132 -56.40 -16.61 11.99
N ASN A 133 -57.08 -16.24 13.08
CA ASN A 133 -56.81 -16.81 14.40
C ASN A 133 -56.95 -18.33 14.31
N GLN A 134 -55.83 -19.05 14.40
CA GLN A 134 -55.86 -20.49 14.56
C GLN A 134 -56.51 -20.78 15.91
N SER A 135 -57.70 -21.38 15.92
CA SER A 135 -58.28 -21.92 17.15
C SER A 135 -57.31 -22.96 17.70
N ARG A 136 -56.67 -22.67 18.83
CA ARG A 136 -55.88 -23.68 19.56
C ARG A 136 -56.83 -24.81 19.92
N LYS A 137 -56.50 -26.03 19.49
CA LYS A 137 -57.06 -27.27 20.05
C LYS A 137 -56.27 -27.67 21.27
#